data_AF-A0A537ERF8-F1
#
_entry.id   AF-A0A537ERF8-F1
#
_cell.length_a   1.000
_cell.length_b   1.000
_cell.length_c   1.000
_cell.angle_alpha   90.00
_cell.angle_beta   90.00
_cell.angle_gamma   90.00
#
_symmetry.space_group_name_H-M   'P 1'
#
loop_
_entity.id
_entity.type
_entity.pdbx_description
1 polymer ?
#
loop_
_entity_poly.entity_id
_entity_poly.type
_entity_poly.pdbx_seq_one_letter_code
_entity_poly.pdbx_strand_id
1 'polypeptide(L)'
;MSWAALVELALAGSVIAVWKGPGAGAALGVPVQLITKFVDLYDEKSSMRLESDKMEEDVARGALNRFDYKQRRRSLDRRLNEIEQALAPVKRDLSSVTPRYQDLVKRIERAEAELQVTRTTSADLKNQYRGGKMSRDLYESLSSDLARRKEKAQQSIDTAIINLREEIR
;
A
#
# COMPACT_ATOMS: atom_id res chain seq x y z
N MET A 1 -18.23 -31.32 6.71
CA MET A 1 -18.39 -31.27 5.23
C MET A 1 -18.68 -29.82 4.86
N SER A 2 -17.62 -29.02 4.71
CA SER A 2 -17.65 -27.57 4.55
C SER A 2 -17.99 -27.16 3.13
N TRP A 3 -19.14 -26.52 2.94
CA TRP A 3 -19.47 -25.75 1.74
C TRP A 3 -18.87 -24.34 1.87
N ALA A 4 -17.60 -24.20 1.51
CA ALA A 4 -16.98 -22.89 1.26
C ALA A 4 -15.75 -22.98 0.34
N ALA A 5 -15.62 -24.07 -0.41
CA ALA A 5 -14.69 -24.15 -1.52
C ALA A 5 -15.42 -23.64 -2.76
N LEU A 6 -15.41 -22.33 -3.02
CA LEU A 6 -15.73 -21.73 -4.33
C LEU A 6 -15.56 -20.20 -4.31
N VAL A 7 -14.35 -19.68 -4.02
CA VAL A 7 -13.77 -18.51 -4.74
C VAL A 7 -12.25 -18.53 -4.52
N GLU A 8 -11.57 -19.51 -5.12
CA GLU A 8 -10.17 -19.33 -5.53
C GLU A 8 -10.11 -19.64 -7.02
N LEU A 9 -10.10 -18.60 -7.86
CA LEU A 9 -9.51 -18.65 -9.20
C LEU A 9 -9.47 -17.23 -9.81
N ALA A 10 -8.27 -16.83 -10.24
CA ALA A 10 -7.86 -15.53 -10.78
C ALA A 10 -7.82 -14.42 -9.72
N LEU A 11 -6.67 -14.07 -9.13
CA LEU A 11 -5.59 -13.30 -9.79
C LEU A 11 -4.18 -13.70 -9.25
N ALA A 12 -3.83 -14.98 -9.33
CA ALA A 12 -2.46 -15.43 -9.14
C ALA A 12 -1.90 -15.90 -10.49
N GLY A 13 -0.93 -15.18 -11.05
CA GLY A 13 -0.12 -15.67 -12.17
C GLY A 13 -0.12 -14.78 -13.40
N SER A 14 0.51 -13.61 -13.31
CA SER A 14 1.07 -12.76 -14.38
C SER A 14 1.51 -11.49 -13.63
N VAL A 15 2.77 -11.22 -13.28
CA VAL A 15 3.87 -10.87 -14.17
C VAL A 15 5.17 -11.03 -13.38
N ILE A 16 5.82 -12.18 -13.44
CA ILE A 16 7.28 -12.27 -13.27
C ILE A 16 7.85 -12.69 -14.63
N ALA A 17 7.59 -11.87 -15.64
CA ALA A 17 8.28 -11.97 -16.91
C ALA A 17 9.63 -11.25 -16.76
N VAL A 18 10.67 -12.05 -16.58
CA VAL A 18 12.09 -11.67 -16.75
C VAL A 18 12.21 -10.95 -18.09
N TRP A 19 12.86 -9.78 -18.16
CA TRP A 19 13.39 -9.32 -19.45
C TRP A 19 14.74 -8.60 -19.39
N LYS A 20 15.61 -9.09 -20.28
CA LYS A 20 16.86 -8.50 -20.75
C LYS A 20 16.58 -7.13 -21.37
N GLY A 21 17.47 -6.17 -21.13
CA GLY A 21 17.32 -4.78 -21.58
C GLY A 21 17.21 -4.62 -23.11
N PRO A 22 16.43 -3.65 -23.62
CA PRO A 22 16.33 -3.40 -25.04
C PRO A 22 17.18 -2.21 -25.51
N GLY A 23 17.79 -2.40 -26.69
CA GLY A 23 18.45 -1.37 -27.48
C GLY A 23 17.52 -0.25 -27.93
N ALA A 24 18.16 0.81 -28.44
CA ALA A 24 17.68 2.19 -28.61
C ALA A 24 16.41 2.45 -29.46
N GLY A 25 15.61 1.44 -29.81
CA GLY A 25 14.27 1.59 -30.39
C GLY A 25 13.12 1.53 -29.37
N ALA A 26 13.40 1.25 -28.09
CA ALA A 26 12.39 0.96 -27.06
C ALA A 26 12.00 2.17 -26.17
N ALA A 27 12.48 3.38 -26.47
CA ALA A 27 12.30 4.55 -25.61
C ALA A 27 10.84 5.02 -25.41
N LEU A 28 9.92 4.68 -26.32
CA LEU A 28 8.48 4.99 -26.16
C LEU A 28 7.69 3.87 -25.47
N GLY A 29 8.17 2.62 -25.51
CA GLY A 29 7.48 1.47 -24.90
C GLY A 29 7.91 1.16 -23.46
N VAL A 30 9.15 1.49 -23.10
CA VAL A 30 9.70 1.26 -21.76
C VAL A 30 9.00 2.11 -20.67
N PRO A 31 8.70 3.41 -20.88
CA PRO A 31 7.99 4.20 -19.87
C PRO A 31 6.58 3.67 -19.59
N VAL A 32 5.84 3.28 -20.63
CA VAL A 32 4.48 2.74 -20.49
C VAL A 32 4.48 1.45 -19.68
N GLN A 33 5.41 0.53 -19.95
CA GLN A 33 5.52 -0.73 -19.20
C GLN A 33 5.93 -0.49 -17.73
N LEU A 34 6.86 0.43 -17.47
CA LEU A 34 7.27 0.80 -16.11
C LEU A 34 6.13 1.45 -15.34
N ILE A 35 5.39 2.38 -15.96
CA ILE A 35 4.25 3.05 -15.36
C ILE A 35 3.13 2.04 -15.09
N THR A 36 2.84 1.14 -16.03
CA THR A 36 1.83 0.08 -15.83
C THR A 36 2.17 -0.79 -14.62
N LYS A 37 3.41 -1.31 -14.56
CA LYS A 37 3.87 -2.12 -13.43
C LYS A 37 3.84 -1.35 -12.11
N PHE A 38 4.19 -0.07 -12.14
CA PHE A 38 4.13 0.79 -10.96
C PHE A 38 2.70 0.93 -10.44
N VAL A 39 1.76 1.24 -11.33
CA VAL A 39 0.33 1.37 -11.01
C VAL A 39 -0.22 0.05 -10.48
N ASP A 40 0.07 -1.07 -11.13
CA ASP A 40 -0.41 -2.40 -10.72
C ASP A 40 0.05 -2.77 -9.29
N LEU A 41 1.32 -2.52 -8.98
CA LEU A 41 1.86 -2.77 -7.64
C LEU A 41 1.21 -1.87 -6.58
N TYR A 42 0.86 -0.62 -6.91
CA TYR A 42 0.15 0.27 -6.00
C TYR A 42 -1.32 -0.11 -5.83
N ASP A 43 -1.98 -0.58 -6.88
CA ASP A 43 -3.35 -1.10 -6.82
C ASP A 43 -3.41 -2.34 -5.92
N GLU A 44 -2.45 -3.25 -6.06
CA GLU A 44 -2.32 -4.40 -5.18
C GLU A 44 -2.03 -3.98 -3.72
N LYS A 45 -1.11 -3.04 -3.50
CA LYS A 45 -0.85 -2.49 -2.15
C LYS A 45 -2.12 -1.90 -1.53
N SER A 46 -2.93 -1.21 -2.32
CA SER A 46 -4.18 -0.59 -1.88
C SER A 46 -5.24 -1.65 -1.53
N SER A 47 -5.38 -2.71 -2.34
CA SER A 47 -6.33 -3.79 -2.08
C SER A 47 -5.98 -4.56 -0.79
N MET A 48 -4.71 -4.85 -0.55
CA MET A 48 -4.23 -5.52 0.67
C MET A 48 -4.49 -4.67 1.92
N ARG A 49 -4.40 -3.34 1.80
CA ARG A 49 -4.76 -2.40 2.87
C ARG A 49 -6.25 -2.43 3.18
N LEU A 50 -7.11 -2.42 2.16
CA LEU A 50 -8.56 -2.54 2.34
C LEU A 50 -8.94 -3.87 3.00
N GLU A 51 -8.28 -4.96 2.61
CA GLU A 51 -8.46 -6.27 3.25
C GLU A 51 -8.04 -6.25 4.73
N SER A 52 -6.91 -5.60 5.03
CA SER A 52 -6.46 -5.37 6.41
C SER A 52 -7.52 -4.63 7.22
N ASP A 53 -8.00 -3.50 6.73
CA ASP A 53 -8.99 -2.66 7.42
C ASP A 53 -10.30 -3.45 7.65
N LYS A 54 -10.75 -4.23 6.65
CA LYS A 54 -11.92 -5.11 6.78
C LYS A 54 -11.72 -6.20 7.84
N MET A 55 -10.56 -6.86 7.87
CA MET A 55 -10.27 -7.87 8.88
C MET A 55 -10.23 -7.30 10.30
N GLU A 56 -9.74 -6.07 10.47
CA GLU A 56 -9.78 -5.38 11.76
C GLU A 56 -11.23 -5.13 12.21
N GLU A 57 -12.10 -4.72 11.29
CA GLU A 57 -13.54 -4.54 11.54
C GLU A 57 -14.24 -5.88 11.87
N ASP A 58 -13.91 -6.95 11.15
CA ASP A 58 -14.48 -8.28 11.37
C ASP A 58 -14.06 -8.87 12.73
N VAL A 59 -12.83 -8.60 13.19
CA VAL A 59 -12.40 -8.95 14.55
C VAL A 59 -13.15 -8.11 15.59
N ALA A 60 -13.31 -6.80 15.35
CA ALA A 60 -14.00 -5.91 16.27
C ALA A 60 -15.47 -6.30 16.46
N ARG A 61 -16.13 -6.76 15.40
CA ARG A 61 -17.53 -7.25 15.42
C ARG A 61 -17.66 -8.72 15.84
N GLY A 62 -16.55 -9.44 16.02
CA GLY A 62 -16.54 -10.86 16.39
C GLY A 62 -16.83 -11.83 15.23
N ALA A 63 -16.89 -11.34 13.98
CA ALA A 63 -17.05 -12.15 12.78
C ALA A 63 -15.78 -12.94 12.42
N LEU A 64 -14.61 -12.52 12.91
CA LEU A 64 -13.33 -13.19 12.72
C LEU A 64 -12.67 -13.51 14.07
N ASN A 65 -12.26 -14.76 14.26
CA ASN A 65 -11.51 -15.16 15.46
C ASN A 65 -10.09 -14.56 15.45
N ARG A 66 -9.54 -14.26 16.64
CA ARG A 66 -8.16 -13.78 16.82
C ARG A 66 -7.11 -14.70 16.22
N PHE A 67 -7.33 -16.01 16.22
CA PHE A 67 -6.39 -16.97 15.63
C PHE A 67 -6.34 -16.81 14.10
N ASP A 68 -7.50 -16.86 13.45
CA ASP A 68 -7.62 -16.70 11.99
C ASP A 68 -7.12 -15.32 11.54
N TYR A 69 -7.45 -14.28 12.31
CA TYR A 69 -6.90 -12.94 12.10
C TYR A 69 -5.36 -12.94 12.12
N LYS A 70 -4.73 -13.55 13.14
CA LYS A 70 -3.27 -13.61 13.22
C LYS A 70 -2.65 -14.34 12.04
N GLN A 71 -3.26 -15.43 11.59
CA GLN A 71 -2.77 -16.20 10.44
C GLN A 71 -2.89 -15.39 9.14
N ARG A 72 -4.08 -14.85 8.84
CA ARG A 72 -4.31 -14.03 7.64
C ARG A 72 -3.46 -12.77 7.65
N ARG A 73 -3.31 -12.13 8.81
CA ARG A 73 -2.45 -10.96 8.96
C ARG A 73 -0.99 -11.25 8.58
N ARG A 74 -0.44 -12.38 9.01
CA ARG A 74 0.92 -12.79 8.63
C ARG A 74 1.05 -12.99 7.12
N SER A 75 0.01 -13.50 6.46
CA SER A 75 0.00 -13.64 5.00
C SER A 75 0.00 -12.28 4.30
N LEU A 76 -0.86 -11.35 4.74
CA LEU A 76 -0.88 -9.98 4.23
C LEU A 76 0.45 -9.26 4.45
N ASP A 77 1.03 -9.36 5.65
CA ASP A 77 2.30 -8.71 5.95
C ASP A 77 3.43 -9.23 5.04
N ARG A 78 3.45 -10.54 4.73
CA ARG A 78 4.39 -11.11 3.75
C ARG A 78 4.15 -10.55 2.36
N ARG A 79 2.90 -10.52 1.90
CA ARG A 79 2.57 -10.02 0.56
C ARG A 79 2.90 -8.53 0.40
N LEU A 80 2.62 -7.72 1.43
CA LEU A 80 3.00 -6.32 1.46
C LEU A 80 4.53 -6.14 1.36
N ASN A 81 5.31 -6.95 2.08
CA ASN A 81 6.77 -6.91 1.98
C ASN A 81 7.27 -7.28 0.57
N GLU A 82 6.66 -8.28 -0.08
CA GLU A 82 6.98 -8.64 -1.47
C GLU A 82 6.68 -7.47 -2.43
N ILE A 83 5.53 -6.81 -2.27
CA ILE A 83 5.15 -5.64 -3.06
C ILE A 83 6.14 -4.49 -2.86
N GLU A 84 6.56 -4.22 -1.61
CA GLU A 84 7.54 -3.17 -1.32
C GLU A 84 8.90 -3.47 -1.96
N GLN A 85 9.36 -4.72 -1.91
CA GLN A 85 10.59 -5.15 -2.59
C GLN A 85 10.47 -5.02 -4.11
N ALA A 86 9.30 -5.33 -4.69
CA ALA A 86 9.05 -5.20 -6.13
C ALA A 86 8.92 -3.72 -6.57
N LEU A 87 8.40 -2.84 -5.71
CA LEU A 87 8.29 -1.41 -5.96
C LEU A 87 9.65 -0.70 -5.98
N ALA A 88 10.62 -1.14 -5.17
CA ALA A 88 11.92 -0.48 -5.05
C ALA A 88 12.67 -0.33 -6.40
N PRO A 89 12.86 -1.39 -7.22
CA PRO A 89 13.50 -1.23 -8.53
C PRO A 89 12.65 -0.40 -9.49
N VAL A 90 11.31 -0.53 -9.46
CA VAL A 90 10.41 0.21 -10.36
C VAL A 90 10.46 1.72 -10.07
N LYS A 91 10.48 2.12 -8.79
CA LYS A 91 10.66 3.53 -8.37
C LYS A 91 11.99 4.10 -8.87
N ARG A 92 13.06 3.34 -8.72
CA ARG A 92 14.40 3.75 -9.14
C ARG A 92 14.47 3.92 -10.66
N ASP A 93 13.94 2.96 -11.40
CA ASP A 93 13.97 2.97 -12.85
C ASP A 93 13.03 4.05 -13.41
N LEU A 94 11.86 4.30 -12.79
CA LEU A 94 10.96 5.40 -13.16
C LEU A 94 11.60 6.77 -12.89
N SER A 95 12.32 6.92 -11.77
CA SER A 95 13.02 8.16 -11.41
C SER A 95 14.15 8.53 -12.36
N SER A 96 14.75 7.55 -13.06
CA SER A 96 15.87 7.80 -13.98
C SER A 96 15.43 8.20 -15.39
N VAL A 97 14.13 8.05 -15.73
CA VAL A 97 13.61 8.38 -17.06
C VAL A 97 13.60 9.90 -17.30
N THR A 98 13.07 10.69 -16.36
CA THR A 98 12.90 12.14 -16.52
C THR A 98 12.80 12.83 -15.15
N PRO A 99 13.28 14.09 -14.99
CA PRO A 99 13.17 14.84 -13.73
C PRO A 99 11.74 14.92 -13.17
N ARG A 100 10.72 15.02 -14.05
CA ARG A 100 9.31 14.99 -13.67
C ARG A 100 8.93 13.71 -12.90
N TYR A 101 9.37 12.55 -13.37
CA TYR A 101 9.09 11.27 -12.72
C TYR A 101 9.85 11.11 -11.42
N GLN A 102 11.08 11.63 -11.36
CA GLN A 102 11.85 11.69 -10.12
C GLN A 102 11.10 12.48 -9.03
N ASP A 103 10.57 13.65 -9.37
CA ASP A 103 9.82 14.47 -8.41
C ASP A 103 8.51 13.81 -7.97
N LEU A 104 7.83 13.12 -8.90
CA LEU A 104 6.65 12.32 -8.60
C LEU A 104 6.97 11.17 -7.63
N VAL A 105 8.04 10.40 -7.89
CA VAL A 105 8.48 9.31 -7.01
C VAL A 105 8.85 9.85 -5.62
N LYS A 106 9.60 10.94 -5.52
CA LYS A 106 9.93 11.59 -4.24
C LYS A 106 8.69 12.00 -3.45
N ARG A 107 7.66 12.52 -4.14
CA ARG A 107 6.39 12.88 -3.50
C ARG A 107 5.69 11.66 -2.92
N ILE A 108 5.69 10.55 -3.65
CA ILE A 108 5.13 9.27 -3.18
C ILE A 108 5.94 8.74 -1.99
N GLU A 109 7.27 8.71 -2.06
CA GLU A 109 8.14 8.25 -0.97
C GLU A 109 7.94 9.06 0.30
N ARG A 110 7.79 10.39 0.18
CA ARG A 110 7.47 11.26 1.31
C ARG A 110 6.12 10.92 1.93
N ALA A 111 5.10 10.68 1.10
CA ALA A 111 3.78 10.31 1.57
C ALA A 111 3.77 8.93 2.24
N GLU A 112 4.53 7.97 1.72
CA GLU A 112 4.70 6.65 2.34
C GLU A 112 5.42 6.73 3.69
N ALA A 113 6.47 7.54 3.79
CA ALA A 113 7.16 7.78 5.06
C ALA A 113 6.18 8.39 6.09
N GLU A 114 5.35 9.35 5.68
CA GLU A 114 4.34 9.95 6.54
C GLU A 114 3.27 8.92 6.98
N LEU A 115 2.83 8.03 6.09
CA LEU A 115 1.92 6.92 6.45
C LEU A 115 2.55 5.99 7.49
N GLN A 116 3.82 5.65 7.32
CA GLN A 116 4.54 4.76 8.25
C GLN A 116 4.72 5.41 9.63
N VAL A 117 5.06 6.70 9.66
CA VAL A 117 5.13 7.48 10.91
C VAL A 117 3.77 7.50 11.59
N THR A 118 2.72 7.88 10.87
CA THR A 118 1.36 7.96 11.41
C THR A 118 0.87 6.63 11.97
N ARG A 119 1.17 5.52 11.28
CA ARG A 119 0.85 4.16 11.73
C ARG A 119 1.56 3.82 13.05
N THR A 120 2.86 4.11 13.13
CA THR A 120 3.66 3.85 14.34
C THR A 120 3.18 4.71 15.51
N THR A 121 2.93 6.00 15.28
CA THR A 121 2.40 6.92 16.30
C THR A 121 1.01 6.52 16.77
N SER A 122 0.12 6.07 15.87
CA SER A 122 -1.22 5.60 16.24
C SER A 122 -1.18 4.36 17.13
N ALA A 123 -0.29 3.41 16.84
CA ALA A 123 -0.09 2.22 17.65
C ALA A 123 0.42 2.58 19.06
N ASP A 124 1.39 3.48 19.16
CA ASP A 124 1.89 3.96 20.45
C ASP A 124 0.81 4.72 21.25
N LEU A 125 0.09 5.63 20.59
CA LEU A 125 -1.03 6.38 21.18
C LEU A 125 -2.09 5.44 21.79
N LYS A 126 -2.44 4.36 21.08
CA LYS A 126 -3.38 3.33 21.56
C LYS A 126 -2.82 2.59 22.78
N ASN A 127 -1.53 2.30 22.82
CA ASN A 127 -0.90 1.65 23.96
C ASN A 127 -0.87 2.57 25.19
N GLN A 128 -0.57 3.87 25.01
CA GLN A 128 -0.58 4.85 26.10
C GLN A 128 -1.97 5.04 26.70
N TYR A 129 -3.02 5.15 25.87
CA TYR A 129 -4.41 5.24 26.33
C TYR A 129 -4.84 3.99 27.12
N ARG A 130 -4.55 2.79 26.60
CA ARG A 130 -4.83 1.53 27.30
C ARG A 130 -4.07 1.38 28.61
N GLY A 131 -2.90 1.99 28.70
CA GLY A 131 -2.09 2.07 29.92
C GLY A 131 -2.53 3.15 30.91
N GLY A 132 -3.62 3.88 30.65
CA GLY A 132 -4.13 4.94 31.52
C GLY A 132 -3.25 6.20 31.57
N LYS A 133 -2.28 6.34 30.66
CA LYS A 133 -1.32 7.45 30.64
C LYS A 133 -1.89 8.74 30.03
N MET A 134 -3.14 8.71 29.56
CA MET A 134 -3.74 9.79 28.80
C MET A 134 -5.26 9.85 29.02
N SER A 135 -5.82 11.06 29.03
CA SER A 135 -7.27 11.27 29.09
C SER A 135 -7.95 10.86 27.78
N ARG A 136 -9.26 10.59 27.86
CA ARG A 136 -10.07 10.24 26.69
C ARG A 136 -10.10 11.37 25.66
N ASP A 137 -10.28 12.61 26.11
CA ASP A 137 -10.38 13.76 25.19
C ASP A 137 -9.07 14.00 24.43
N LEU A 138 -7.93 13.83 25.11
CA LEU A 138 -6.61 13.95 24.46
C LEU A 138 -6.38 12.80 23.47
N TYR A 139 -6.83 11.59 23.79
CA TYR A 139 -6.81 10.45 22.86
C TYR A 139 -7.65 10.70 21.61
N GLU A 140 -8.89 11.14 21.77
CA GLU A 140 -9.82 11.42 20.66
C GLU A 140 -9.28 12.53 19.75
N SER A 141 -8.78 13.62 20.33
CA SER A 141 -8.16 14.72 19.59
C SER A 141 -6.94 14.25 18.76
N LEU A 142 -5.96 13.58 19.39
CA LEU A 142 -4.75 13.12 18.71
C LEU A 142 -5.04 12.04 17.66
N SER A 143 -5.96 11.12 17.95
CA SER A 143 -6.36 10.09 16.98
C SER A 143 -7.04 10.69 15.75
N SER A 144 -7.85 11.74 15.92
CA SER A 144 -8.48 12.45 14.81
C SER A 144 -7.46 13.19 13.93
N ASP A 145 -6.43 13.79 14.53
CA ASP A 145 -5.35 14.46 13.77
C ASP A 145 -4.52 13.45 12.96
N LEU A 146 -4.14 12.33 13.59
CA LEU A 146 -3.44 11.24 12.92
C LEU A 146 -4.29 10.65 11.78
N ALA A 147 -5.60 10.52 11.95
CA ALA A 147 -6.50 10.05 10.90
C ALA A 147 -6.48 11.01 9.69
N ARG A 148 -6.55 12.33 9.93
CA ARG A 148 -6.46 13.36 8.86
C ARG A 148 -5.10 13.33 8.15
N ARG A 149 -4.00 13.13 8.89
CA ARG A 149 -2.66 13.01 8.30
C ARG A 149 -2.53 11.75 7.43
N LYS A 150 -3.05 10.62 7.90
CA LYS A 150 -3.14 9.37 7.12
C LYS A 150 -3.91 9.60 5.82
N GLU A 151 -5.07 10.25 5.88
CA GLU A 151 -5.91 10.54 4.72
C GLU A 151 -5.20 11.42 3.70
N LYS A 152 -4.58 12.53 4.14
CA LYS A 152 -3.81 13.42 3.25
C LYS A 152 -2.64 12.72 2.58
N ALA A 153 -1.88 11.92 3.32
CA ALA A 153 -0.76 11.17 2.78
C ALA A 153 -1.24 10.15 1.73
N GLN A 154 -2.34 9.44 2.02
CA GLN A 154 -2.95 8.53 1.05
C GLN A 154 -3.40 9.27 -0.21
N GLN A 155 -4.14 10.37 -0.07
CA GLN A 155 -4.62 11.15 -1.21
C GLN A 155 -3.48 11.63 -2.10
N SER A 156 -2.33 11.98 -1.51
CA SER A 156 -1.14 12.36 -2.29
C SER A 156 -0.58 11.20 -3.11
N ILE A 157 -0.64 9.96 -2.61
CA ILE A 157 -0.24 8.77 -3.37
C ILE A 157 -1.26 8.53 -4.48
N ASP A 158 -2.55 8.47 -4.14
CA ASP A 158 -3.63 8.16 -5.10
C ASP A 158 -3.65 9.16 -6.26
N THR A 159 -3.49 10.45 -5.99
CA THR A 159 -3.41 11.49 -7.02
C THR A 159 -2.22 11.26 -7.95
N ALA A 160 -1.07 10.88 -7.42
CA ALA A 160 0.12 10.60 -8.22
C ALA A 160 -0.07 9.36 -9.11
N ILE A 161 -0.72 8.32 -8.60
CA ILE A 161 -1.06 7.10 -9.37
C ILE A 161 -2.08 7.40 -10.48
N ILE A 162 -3.11 8.19 -10.19
CA ILE A 162 -4.12 8.60 -11.19
C ILE A 162 -3.46 9.38 -12.33
N ASN A 163 -2.62 10.37 -12.01
CA ASN A 163 -1.92 11.15 -13.03
C ASN A 163 -1.04 10.27 -13.92
N LEU A 164 -0.33 9.29 -13.34
CA LEU A 164 0.46 8.33 -14.11
C LEU A 164 -0.40 7.46 -15.02
N ARG A 165 -1.60 7.06 -14.56
CA ARG A 165 -2.55 6.28 -15.35
C ARG A 165 -3.10 7.07 -16.53
N GLU A 166 -3.32 8.37 -16.38
CA GLU A 166 -3.78 9.24 -17.46
C GLU A 166 -2.72 9.44 -18.55
N GLU A 167 -1.43 9.37 -18.22
CA GLU A 167 -0.33 9.49 -19.19
C GLU A 167 -0.20 8.29 -20.14
N ILE A 168 -0.67 7.11 -19.74
CA ILE A 168 -0.57 5.87 -20.53
C ILE A 168 -1.86 5.55 -21.31
N ARG A 169 -2.87 6.43 -21.22
CA ARG A 169 -4.17 6.27 -21.88
C ARG A 169 -4.27 7.10 -23.15
#